data_AF-J7FX88-F1
#
_entry.id   AF-J7FX88-F1
#
_cell.length_a   1.000
_cell.length_b   1.000
_cell.length_c   1.000
_cell.angle_alpha   90.00
_cell.angle_beta   90.00
_cell.angle_gamma   90.00
#
_symmetry.space_group_name_H-M   'P 1'
#
loop_
_entity.id
_entity.type
_entity.pdbx_description
1 polymer ?
#
loop_
_entity_poly.entity_id
_entity_poly.type
_entity_poly.pdbx_seq_one_letter_code
_entity_poly.pdbx_strand_id
1 'polypeptide(L)' 'NGSVVAPPDAPLRKYVRYYGDFVQELNKALAADPRIEICMLPVGDGITLCRRVS' A
#
# COMPACT_ATOMS: atom_id res chain seq x y z
N ASN A 1 -12.41 0.26 -5.40
CA ASN A 1 -12.19 -0.87 -4.46
C ASN A 1 -10.75 -1.32 -4.56
N GLY A 2 -10.01 -1.30 -3.45
CA GLY A 2 -8.60 -1.71 -3.40
C GLY A 2 -8.42 -3.18 -3.02
N SER A 3 -7.41 -3.85 -3.60
CA SER A 3 -7.11 -5.26 -3.32
C SER A 3 -6.47 -5.50 -1.94
N VAL A 4 -5.95 -4.46 -1.30
CA VAL A 4 -5.25 -4.53 0.00
C VAL A 4 -6.11 -5.06 1.15
N VAL A 5 -7.44 -5.03 1.03
CA VAL A 5 -8.40 -5.59 2.00
C VAL A 5 -9.25 -6.72 1.42
N ALA A 6 -8.91 -7.19 0.21
CA ALA A 6 -9.64 -8.28 -0.42
C ALA A 6 -9.30 -9.62 0.27
N PRO A 7 -10.26 -10.54 0.38
CA PRO A 7 -9.99 -11.86 0.93
C PRO A 7 -9.06 -12.68 0.01
N PRO A 8 -8.35 -13.70 0.53
CA PRO A 8 -7.37 -14.47 -0.23
C PRO A 8 -7.93 -15.16 -1.49
N ASP A 9 -9.20 -15.55 -1.47
CA ASP A 9 -9.93 -16.22 -2.55
C ASP A 9 -10.61 -15.25 -3.54
N ALA A 10 -10.46 -13.93 -3.35
CA ALA A 10 -11.06 -12.94 -4.23
C ALA A 10 -10.63 -13.12 -5.70
N PRO A 11 -11.53 -13.00 -6.68
CA PRO A 11 -11.22 -13.14 -8.09
C PRO A 11 -10.48 -11.89 -8.62
N LEU A 12 -9.20 -11.78 -8.28
CA LEU A 12 -8.31 -10.70 -8.71
C LEU A 12 -7.58 -11.05 -10.00
N ARG A 13 -7.31 -10.04 -10.85
CA ARG A 13 -6.45 -10.21 -12.01
C ARG A 13 -5.05 -10.66 -11.58
N LYS A 14 -4.38 -11.48 -12.40
CA LYS A 14 -3.07 -12.08 -12.08
C LYS A 14 -2.05 -11.07 -11.56
N TYR A 15 -1.93 -9.91 -12.20
CA TYR A 15 -0.98 -8.87 -11.78
C TYR A 15 -1.37 -8.22 -10.44
N VAL A 16 -2.67 -7.99 -10.19
CA VAL A 16 -3.14 -7.41 -8.92
C VAL A 16 -2.84 -8.34 -7.75
N ARG A 17 -3.04 -9.65 -7.94
CA ARG A 17 -2.69 -10.67 -6.95
C ARG A 17 -1.18 -10.74 -6.73
N TYR A 18 -0.39 -10.76 -7.80
CA TYR A 18 1.07 -10.82 -7.71
C TYR A 18 1.67 -9.60 -6.99
N TYR A 19 1.20 -8.38 -7.30
CA TYR A 19 1.69 -7.16 -6.65
C TYR A 19 1.06 -6.87 -5.29
N GLY A 20 -0.06 -7.51 -4.95
CA GLY A 20 -0.81 -7.25 -3.71
C GLY A 20 0.02 -7.45 -2.45
N ASP A 21 0.85 -8.49 -2.40
CA ASP A 21 1.72 -8.77 -1.25
C ASP A 21 2.82 -7.71 -1.12
N PHE A 22 3.44 -7.29 -2.23
CA PHE A 22 4.44 -6.22 -2.23
C PHE A 22 3.85 -4.88 -1.77
N VAL A 23 2.62 -4.54 -2.19
CA VAL A 23 1.95 -3.31 -1.75
C VAL A 23 1.62 -3.34 -0.25
N GLN A 24 1.17 -4.50 0.27
CA GLN A 24 0.92 -4.65 1.70
C GLN A 24 2.19 -4.51 2.55
N GLU A 25 3.28 -5.16 2.13
CA GLU A 25 4.57 -5.04 2.84
C GLU A 25 5.16 -3.63 2.73
N LEU A 26 5.05 -2.97 1.58
CA LEU A 26 5.43 -1.57 1.40
C LEU A 26 4.66 -0.66 2.37
N ASN A 27 3.33 -0.80 2.45
CA ASN A 27 2.51 0.04 3.32
C ASN A 27 2.87 -0.14 4.80
N LYS A 28 3.12 -1.38 5.24
CA LYS A 28 3.60 -1.67 6.61
C LYS A 28 4.99 -1.06 6.86
N ALA A 29 5.90 -1.22 5.91
CA ALA A 29 7.26 -0.68 6.03
C ALA A 29 7.27 0.85 6.10
N LEU A 30 6.50 1.53 5.25
CA LEU A 30 6.38 2.99 5.28
C LEU A 30 5.76 3.50 6.58
N ALA A 31 4.76 2.80 7.12
CA ALA A 31 4.13 3.17 8.39
C ALA A 31 5.06 2.98 9.60
N ALA A 32 6.03 2.06 9.52
CA ALA A 32 6.98 1.79 10.59
C ALA A 32 8.29 2.58 10.46
N ASP A 33 8.53 3.30 9.36
CA ASP A 33 9.80 3.98 9.10
C ASP A 33 9.88 5.31 9.86
N PRO A 34 10.76 5.45 10.88
CA PRO A 34 10.84 6.66 11.70
C PRO A 34 11.50 7.85 10.96
N ARG A 35 12.04 7.64 9.76
CA ARG A 35 12.73 8.68 8.97
C ARG A 35 11.76 9.54 8.16
N ILE A 36 10.49 9.15 8.11
CA ILE A 36 9.46 9.82 7.31
C ILE A 36 8.19 10.07 8.10
N GLU A 37 7.52 11.18 7.80
CA GLU A 37 6.10 11.36 8.06
C GLU A 37 5.31 10.89 6.86
N ILE A 38 4.22 10.15 7.09
CA ILE A 38 3.41 9.57 6.01
C ILE A 38 1.98 10.09 6.01
N CYS A 39 1.41 10.19 4.80
CA CYS A 39 -0.02 10.43 4.58
C CYS A 39 -0.53 9.56 3.43
N MET A 40 -1.41 8.61 3.72
CA MET A 40 -2.07 7.77 2.72
C MET A 40 -3.34 8.46 2.24
N LEU A 41 -3.31 8.98 1.01
CA LEU A 41 -4.43 9.70 0.41
C LEU A 41 -5.20 8.79 -0.55
N PRO A 42 -6.55 8.74 -0.50
CA PRO A 42 -7.37 7.96 -1.41
C PRO A 42 -7.58 8.69 -2.75
N VAL A 43 -6.52 9.27 -3.32
CA VAL A 43 -6.53 9.93 -4.63
C VAL A 43 -6.06 8.93 -5.68
N GLY A 44 -6.86 8.72 -6.73
CA GLY A 44 -6.58 7.71 -7.75
C GLY A 44 -6.72 6.28 -7.19
N ASP A 45 -5.71 5.44 -7.41
CA ASP A 45 -5.61 4.09 -6.83
C ASP A 45 -5.01 4.09 -5.40
N GLY A 46 -4.76 5.29 -4.86
CA GLY A 46 -4.05 5.51 -3.60
C GLY A 46 -2.65 6.08 -3.84
N ILE A 47 -2.31 7.13 -3.11
CA ILE A 47 -0.97 7.71 -3.11
C ILE A 47 -0.50 7.91 -1.67
N THR A 48 0.69 7.43 -1.35
CA THR A 48 1.33 7.65 -0.05
C THR A 48 2.37 8.74 -0.20
N LEU A 49 2.12 9.90 0.42
CA LEU A 49 3.11 10.96 0.52
C LEU A 49 4.05 10.65 1.68
N CYS A 50 5.35 10.70 1.43
CA CYS A 50 6.38 10.50 2.45
C CYS A 50 7.26 11.75 2.51
N ARG A 51 7.25 12.46 3.65
CA ARG A 51 8.12 13.60 3.90
C ARG A 51 9.28 13.17 4.79
N ARG A 52 10.51 13.28 4.31
CA ARG A 52 11.70 12.96 5.12
C ARG A 52 11.85 13.95 6.28
N VAL A 53 12.10 13.43 7.48
CA VAL A 53 12.24 14.23 8.72
C VAL A 53 13.64 14.16 9.34
N SER A 54 14.52 13.33 8.78
CA SER A 54 15.93 13.17 9.16
C SER A 54 16.88 13.44 7.99
#